data_AF-A0AAX0PRH1-F1
#
_entry.id   AF-A0AAX0PRH1-F1
#
_cell.length_a   1.000
_cell.length_b   1.000
_cell.length_c   1.000
_cell.angle_alpha   90.00
_cell.angle_beta   90.00
_cell.angle_gamma   90.00
#
_symmetry.space_group_name_H-M   'P 1'
#
loop_
_entity.id
_entity.type
_entity.pdbx_description
1 polymer ?
#
loop_
_entity_poly.entity_id
_entity_poly.type
_entity_poly.pdbx_seq_one_letter_code
_entity_poly.pdbx_strand_id
1 'polypeptide(L)'
;MDGSLIQLNKILVDEFLSTQKRALEAVDDLIALKLEAAGCWRRASARWLVVMGAGDITDAQREWLLRRRAYCMAQTTSHVLNEKMNIRGVAKAADETLKRMGIADLSEEMFRKRPSYY
;
A
#
# COMPACT_ATOMS: atom_id res chain seq x y z
N MET A 1 31.23 42.03 -5.52
CA MET A 1 30.28 41.12 -4.85
C MET A 1 29.01 41.15 -5.67
N ASP A 2 28.41 39.99 -6.04
CA ASP A 2 26.97 39.84 -6.41
C ASP A 2 26.67 38.68 -7.37
N GLY A 3 27.67 38.13 -8.08
CA GLY A 3 27.45 37.00 -8.99
C GLY A 3 26.90 35.74 -8.30
N SER A 4 27.42 35.38 -7.12
CA SER A 4 26.95 34.19 -6.37
C SER A 4 25.57 34.37 -5.74
N LEU A 5 25.22 35.59 -5.28
CA LEU A 5 23.91 35.86 -4.69
C LEU A 5 22.80 35.82 -5.74
N ILE A 6 23.08 36.30 -6.96
CA ILE A 6 22.16 36.21 -8.10
C ILE A 6 21.93 34.76 -8.52
N GLN A 7 22.98 33.93 -8.54
CA GLN A 7 22.85 32.50 -8.86
C GLN A 7 22.05 31.74 -7.79
N LEU A 8 22.29 32.02 -6.51
CA LEU A 8 21.52 31.41 -5.41
C LEU A 8 20.04 31.80 -5.45
N ASN A 9 19.74 33.08 -5.71
CA ASN A 9 18.35 33.54 -5.86
C ASN A 9 17.66 32.89 -7.07
N LYS A 10 18.37 32.70 -8.18
CA LYS A 10 17.83 32.01 -9.36
C LYS A 10 17.50 30.54 -9.06
N ILE A 11 18.40 29.82 -8.40
CA ILE A 11 18.18 28.43 -7.96
C ILE A 11 16.96 28.33 -7.05
N LEU A 12 16.85 29.22 -6.06
CA LEU A 12 15.74 29.25 -5.12
C LEU A 12 14.39 29.48 -5.83
N VAL A 13 14.36 30.40 -6.79
CA VAL A 13 13.15 30.69 -7.59
C VAL A 13 12.79 29.51 -8.48
N ASP A 14 13.77 28.88 -9.13
CA ASP A 14 13.54 27.71 -9.97
C ASP A 14 13.02 26.51 -9.15
N GLU A 15 13.55 26.30 -7.93
CA GLU A 15 13.07 25.25 -7.02
C GLU A 15 11.66 25.52 -6.48
N PHE A 16 11.36 26.79 -6.17
CA PHE A 16 10.02 27.22 -5.75
C PHE A 16 8.99 27.01 -6.86
N LEU A 17 9.28 27.48 -8.08
CA LEU A 17 8.42 27.30 -9.25
C LEU A 17 8.25 25.82 -9.61
N SER A 18 9.30 25.01 -9.48
CA SER A 18 9.25 23.56 -9.67
C SER A 18 8.34 22.87 -8.64
N THR A 19 8.44 23.28 -7.37
CA THR A 19 7.59 22.77 -6.29
C THR A 19 6.13 23.16 -6.50
N GLN A 20 5.89 24.42 -6.89
CA GLN A 20 4.57 24.94 -7.17
C GLN A 20 3.92 24.25 -8.38
N LYS A 21 4.70 23.98 -9.44
CA LYS A 21 4.25 23.21 -10.61
C LYS A 21 3.85 21.78 -10.22
N ARG A 22 4.68 21.10 -9.41
CA ARG A 22 4.37 19.75 -8.88
C ARG A 22 3.11 19.73 -8.02
N ALA A 23 2.84 20.81 -7.29
CA ALA A 23 1.62 20.93 -6.48
C ALA A 23 0.37 21.18 -7.35
N LEU A 24 0.50 21.93 -8.45
CA LEU A 24 -0.61 22.18 -9.39
C LEU A 24 -1.01 20.91 -10.17
N GLU A 25 -0.06 20.00 -10.39
CA GLU A 25 -0.27 18.72 -11.09
C GLU A 25 -0.68 17.57 -10.14
N ALA A 26 -0.76 17.84 -8.83
CA ALA A 26 -1.18 16.84 -7.85
C ALA A 26 -2.67 16.53 -7.97
N VAL A 27 -3.03 15.25 -7.87
CA VAL A 27 -4.41 14.79 -7.91
C VAL A 27 -4.94 14.62 -6.49
N ASP A 28 -6.07 15.26 -6.18
CA ASP A 28 -6.72 15.16 -4.88
C ASP A 28 -7.86 14.11 -4.93
N ASP A 29 -7.61 12.94 -4.34
CA ASP A 29 -8.65 11.94 -4.06
C ASP A 29 -8.72 11.68 -2.56
N LEU A 30 -9.80 12.16 -1.95
CA LEU A 30 -9.99 12.13 -0.49
C LEU A 30 -9.98 10.70 0.08
N ILE A 31 -10.41 9.70 -0.69
CA ILE A 31 -10.40 8.30 -0.25
C ILE A 31 -8.96 7.77 -0.25
N ALA A 32 -8.20 8.02 -1.31
CA ALA A 32 -6.81 7.60 -1.41
C ALA A 32 -5.96 8.23 -0.30
N LEU A 33 -6.12 9.53 -0.07
CA LEU A 33 -5.40 10.26 0.98
C LEU A 33 -5.74 9.73 2.38
N LYS A 34 -7.03 9.45 2.68
CA LYS A 34 -7.43 8.83 3.95
C LYS A 34 -6.83 7.44 4.14
N LEU A 35 -6.73 6.65 3.06
CA LEU A 35 -6.11 5.32 3.11
C LEU A 35 -4.60 5.40 3.36
N GLU A 36 -3.91 6.37 2.75
CA GLU A 36 -2.48 6.64 3.03
C GLU A 36 -2.27 7.07 4.49
N ALA A 37 -3.08 8.01 4.99
CA ALA A 37 -3.00 8.47 6.38
C ALA A 37 -3.26 7.34 7.39
N ALA A 38 -4.15 6.40 7.04
CA ALA A 38 -4.43 5.22 7.86
C ALA A 38 -3.41 4.07 7.68
N GLY A 39 -2.34 4.26 6.89
CA GLY A 39 -1.34 3.22 6.63
C GLY A 39 -1.85 2.04 5.80
N CYS A 40 -3.01 2.17 5.14
CA CYS A 40 -3.63 1.13 4.31
C CYS A 40 -3.02 1.13 2.90
N TRP A 41 -1.70 0.98 2.80
CA TRP A 41 -0.90 1.24 1.58
C TRP A 41 -1.33 0.48 0.33
N ARG A 42 -1.66 -0.81 0.46
CA ARG A 42 -2.16 -1.62 -0.68
C ARG A 42 -3.47 -1.08 -1.23
N ARG A 43 -4.39 -0.70 -0.33
CA ARG A 43 -5.70 -0.16 -0.70
C ARG A 43 -5.57 1.24 -1.30
N ALA A 44 -4.70 2.08 -0.74
CA ALA A 44 -4.37 3.38 -1.31
C ALA A 44 -3.83 3.26 -2.74
N SER A 45 -2.85 2.37 -2.97
CA SER A 45 -2.31 2.07 -4.31
C SER A 45 -3.38 1.64 -5.32
N ALA A 46 -4.30 0.77 -4.90
CA ALA A 46 -5.43 0.35 -5.75
C ALA A 46 -6.38 1.52 -6.05
N ARG A 47 -6.66 2.39 -5.08
CA ARG A 47 -7.49 3.58 -5.29
C ARG A 47 -6.84 4.56 -6.28
N TRP A 48 -5.54 4.81 -6.18
CA TRP A 48 -4.82 5.64 -7.15
C TRP A 48 -4.87 5.08 -8.58
N LEU A 49 -4.89 3.75 -8.74
CA LEU A 49 -5.06 3.12 -10.05
C LEU A 49 -6.46 3.38 -10.62
N VAL A 50 -7.50 3.35 -9.79
CA VAL A 50 -8.87 3.70 -10.19
C VAL A 50 -8.97 5.17 -10.60
N VAL A 51 -8.37 6.08 -9.82
CA VAL A 51 -8.31 7.51 -10.15
C VAL A 51 -7.59 7.74 -11.49
N MET A 52 -6.51 7.00 -11.75
CA MET A 52 -5.78 7.05 -13.03
C MET A 52 -6.60 6.51 -14.22
N GLY A 53 -7.61 5.67 -13.96
CA GLY A 53 -8.54 5.16 -14.96
C GLY A 53 -9.69 6.12 -15.29
N ALA A 54 -9.82 7.25 -14.58
CA ALA A 54 -10.78 8.29 -14.94
C ALA A 54 -10.39 8.93 -16.29
N GLY A 55 -11.38 9.27 -17.12
CA GLY A 55 -11.15 9.79 -18.47
C GLY A 55 -10.50 11.18 -18.51
N ASP A 56 -10.62 11.95 -17.44
CA ASP A 56 -10.29 13.38 -17.41
C ASP A 56 -8.97 13.66 -16.66
N ILE A 57 -7.89 12.96 -17.00
CA ILE A 57 -6.56 13.20 -16.44
C ILE A 57 -5.55 13.64 -17.49
N THR A 58 -4.74 14.63 -17.14
CA THR A 58 -3.61 15.09 -17.96
C THR A 58 -2.43 14.13 -17.85
N ASP A 59 -1.51 14.18 -18.82
CA ASP A 59 -0.29 13.35 -18.77
C ASP A 59 0.60 13.66 -17.56
N ALA A 60 0.63 14.92 -17.12
CA ALA A 60 1.35 15.32 -15.92
C ALA A 60 0.74 14.70 -14.66
N GLN A 61 -0.60 14.72 -14.54
CA GLN A 61 -1.32 14.06 -13.45
C GLN A 61 -1.14 12.54 -13.48
N ARG A 62 -1.14 11.94 -14.68
CA ARG A 62 -0.84 10.51 -14.86
C ARG A 62 0.55 10.17 -14.33
N GLU A 63 1.57 10.96 -14.68
CA GLU A 63 2.93 10.76 -14.19
C GLU A 63 3.00 10.91 -12.65
N TRP A 64 2.33 11.92 -12.11
CA TRP A 64 2.21 12.10 -10.65
C TRP A 64 1.56 10.89 -9.98
N LEU A 65 0.46 10.36 -10.53
CA LEU A 65 -0.26 9.19 -10.02
C LEU A 65 0.61 7.93 -10.05
N LEU A 66 1.40 7.72 -11.11
CA LEU A 66 2.34 6.60 -11.20
C LEU A 66 3.39 6.67 -10.10
N ARG A 67 3.97 7.86 -9.85
CA ARG A 67 4.93 8.07 -8.75
C ARG A 67 4.26 7.85 -7.38
N ARG A 68 3.06 8.37 -7.17
CA ARG A 68 2.33 8.22 -5.89
C ARG A 68 1.97 6.76 -5.61
N ARG A 69 1.58 6.02 -6.64
CA ARG A 69 1.34 4.58 -6.56
C ARG A 69 2.63 3.80 -6.21
N ALA A 70 3.75 4.13 -6.86
CA ALA A 70 5.04 3.50 -6.55
C ALA A 70 5.45 3.72 -5.09
N TYR A 71 5.23 4.95 -4.58
CA TYR A 71 5.43 5.27 -3.16
C TYR A 71 4.59 4.39 -2.22
N CYS A 72 3.30 4.24 -2.49
CA CYS A 72 2.42 3.35 -1.70
C CYS A 72 2.91 1.89 -1.71
N MET A 73 3.44 1.41 -2.82
CA MET A 73 3.96 0.03 -2.91
C MET A 73 5.26 -0.15 -2.11
N ALA A 74 6.18 0.81 -2.16
CA ALA A 74 7.39 0.78 -1.34
C ALA A 74 7.07 0.69 0.16
N GLN A 75 6.05 1.44 0.60
CA GLN A 75 5.61 1.45 2.00
C GLN A 75 4.97 0.13 2.44
N THR A 76 4.35 -0.61 1.52
CA THR A 76 3.83 -1.97 1.80
C THR A 76 4.95 -2.94 2.14
N THR A 77 6.07 -2.90 1.40
CA THR A 77 7.22 -3.79 1.63
C THR A 77 7.89 -3.52 2.97
N SER A 78 7.96 -2.25 3.38
CA SER A 78 8.49 -1.87 4.70
C SER A 78 7.70 -2.47 5.86
N HIS A 79 6.37 -2.56 5.74
CA HIS A 79 5.52 -3.07 6.82
C HIS A 79 5.60 -4.61 6.99
N VAL A 80 5.86 -5.37 5.92
CA VAL A 80 5.94 -6.84 6.00
C VAL A 80 7.15 -7.31 6.84
N LEU A 81 8.15 -6.46 7.04
CA LEU A 81 9.34 -6.79 7.81
C LEU A 81 9.17 -6.63 9.33
N ASN A 82 8.12 -5.92 9.80
CA ASN A 82 8.05 -5.47 11.21
C ASN A 82 7.28 -6.43 12.15
N GLU A 83 6.57 -7.42 11.62
CA GLU A 83 5.93 -8.45 12.44
C GLU A 83 6.31 -9.83 11.91
N LYS A 84 7.32 -10.45 12.51
CA LYS A 84 7.39 -11.91 12.48
C LYS A 84 6.16 -12.42 13.21
N MET A 85 5.06 -12.63 12.50
CA MET A 85 3.88 -13.30 13.05
C MET A 85 4.36 -14.56 13.76
N ASN A 86 3.98 -14.74 15.02
CA ASN A 86 4.35 -15.92 15.79
C ASN A 86 3.55 -17.13 15.29
N ILE A 87 3.88 -17.62 14.11
CA ILE A 87 3.23 -18.75 13.42
C ILE A 87 3.18 -19.96 14.37
N ARG A 88 4.23 -20.16 15.17
CA ARG A 88 4.29 -21.24 16.15
C ARG A 88 3.28 -21.05 17.29
N GLY A 89 3.06 -19.82 17.75
CA GLY A 89 2.04 -19.47 18.73
C GLY A 89 0.62 -19.70 18.18
N VAL A 90 0.37 -19.31 16.93
CA VAL A 90 -0.91 -19.55 16.25
C VAL A 90 -1.18 -21.05 16.08
N ALA A 91 -0.19 -21.81 15.60
CA ALA A 91 -0.30 -23.25 15.45
C ALA A 91 -0.58 -23.94 16.80
N LYS A 92 0.17 -23.57 17.85
CA LYS A 92 -0.04 -24.12 19.20
C LYS A 92 -1.45 -23.84 19.72
N ALA A 93 -1.97 -22.62 19.54
CA ALA A 93 -3.32 -22.26 19.97
C ALA A 93 -4.40 -23.03 19.19
N ALA A 94 -4.19 -23.27 17.90
CA ALA A 94 -5.07 -24.10 17.09
C ALA A 94 -5.07 -25.56 17.58
N ASP A 95 -3.89 -26.14 17.80
CA ASP A 95 -3.74 -27.51 18.30
C ASP A 95 -4.39 -27.70 19.68
N GLU A 96 -4.21 -26.74 20.60
CA GLU A 96 -4.87 -26.75 21.92
C GLU A 96 -6.39 -26.72 21.80
N THR A 97 -6.92 -25.96 20.84
CA THR A 97 -8.36 -25.87 20.58
C THR A 97 -8.89 -27.19 20.04
N LEU A 98 -8.21 -27.78 19.05
CA LEU A 98 -8.58 -29.10 18.50
C LEU A 98 -8.57 -30.18 19.58
N LYS A 99 -7.60 -30.15 20.50
CA LYS A 99 -7.56 -31.06 21.66
C LYS A 99 -8.72 -30.84 22.62
N ARG A 100 -9.03 -29.60 22.98
CA ARG A 100 -10.18 -29.26 23.85
C ARG A 100 -11.51 -29.71 23.26
N MET A 101 -11.64 -29.67 21.94
CA MET A 101 -12.84 -30.10 21.24
C MET A 101 -12.91 -31.61 21.02
N GLY A 102 -11.88 -32.38 21.40
CA GLY A 102 -11.80 -33.83 21.13
C GLY A 102 -11.64 -34.17 19.64
N ILE A 103 -11.19 -33.21 18.83
CA ILE A 103 -11.03 -33.34 17.37
C ILE A 103 -9.61 -33.80 17.02
N ALA A 104 -8.64 -33.55 17.89
CA ALA A 104 -7.23 -33.83 17.62
C ALA A 104 -6.92 -35.31 17.33
N ASP A 105 -7.76 -36.23 17.81
CA ASP A 105 -7.60 -37.68 17.62
C ASP A 105 -8.54 -38.24 16.53
N LEU A 106 -9.32 -37.39 15.84
CA LEU A 106 -10.16 -37.82 14.72
C LEU A 106 -9.26 -38.21 13.54
N SER A 107 -9.40 -39.45 13.08
CA SER A 107 -8.71 -39.96 11.88
C SER A 107 -8.89 -39.02 10.69
N GLU A 108 -7.81 -38.75 9.95
CA GLU A 108 -7.86 -37.98 8.69
C GLU A 108 -8.91 -38.53 7.71
N GLU A 109 -9.27 -39.81 7.81
CA GLU A 109 -10.31 -40.45 7.00
C GLU A 109 -11.71 -39.84 7.20
N MET A 110 -11.99 -39.24 8.36
CA MET A 110 -13.24 -38.52 8.63
C MET A 110 -13.37 -37.27 7.74
N PHE A 111 -12.26 -36.62 7.42
CA PHE A 111 -12.23 -35.38 6.62
C PHE A 111 -11.96 -35.64 5.14
N ARG A 112 -11.40 -36.80 4.77
CA ARG A 112 -11.10 -37.16 3.38
C ARG A 112 -12.27 -37.78 2.60
N LYS A 113 -13.38 -38.17 3.24
CA LYS A 113 -14.57 -38.66 2.52
C LYS A 113 -15.20 -37.52 1.71
N ARG A 114 -14.83 -37.41 0.43
CA ARG A 114 -15.65 -36.72 -0.57
C ARG A 114 -16.99 -37.47 -0.67
N PRO A 115 -18.15 -36.79 -0.60
CA PRO A 115 -19.40 -37.39 -1.05
C PRO A 115 -19.22 -37.80 -2.51
N SER A 116 -19.26 -39.11 -2.77
CA SER A 116 -19.33 -39.66 -4.11
C SER A 116 -20.74 -39.40 -4.62
N TYR A 117 -20.92 -38.33 -5.38
CA TYR A 117 -22.11 -38.15 -6.19
C TYR A 117 -21.99 -39.11 -7.39
N TYR A 118 -22.57 -40.30 -7.25
CA TYR A 118 -23.06 -41.03 -8.42
C TYR A 118 -24.29 -40.31 -8.95
#